data_AF-A0A919MFR3-F1
#
_entry.id   AF-A0A919MFR3-F1
#
_cell.length_a   1.000
_cell.length_b   1.000
_cell.length_c   1.000
_cell.angle_alpha   90.00
_cell.angle_beta   90.00
_cell.angle_gamma   90.00
#
_symmetry.space_group_name_H-M   'P 1'
#
loop_
_entity.id
_entity.type
_entity.pdbx_description
1 polymer ?
#
loop_
_entity_poly.entity_id
_entity_poly.type
_entity_poly.pdbx_seq_one_letter_code
_entity_poly.pdbx_strand_id
1 'polypeptide(L)' 'MDRAFEAYAVGRADGLAAHRDAQRATDPECGRDYRIGFLDGRLEIFRMLASVRKIVEDD' A
#
# COMPACT_ATOMS: atom_id res chain seq x y z
N MET A 1 -13.73 -0.13 14.95
CA MET A 1 -12.98 1.05 14.45
C MET A 1 -11.49 0.72 14.43
N ASP A 2 -10.93 0.25 15.54
CA ASP A 2 -9.50 -0.10 15.66
C ASP A 2 -9.03 -1.16 14.66
N ARG A 3 -9.80 -2.24 14.48
CA ARG A 3 -9.47 -3.31 13.51
C ARG A 3 -9.40 -2.84 12.06
N ALA A 4 -10.19 -1.83 11.68
CA ALA A 4 -10.16 -1.26 10.33
C ALA A 4 -8.88 -0.42 10.12
N PHE A 5 -8.48 0.36 11.13
CA PHE A 5 -7.21 1.11 11.09
C PHE A 5 -6.00 0.19 11.09
N GLU A 6 -6.03 -0.90 11.87
CA GLU A 6 -4.99 -1.93 11.84
C GLU A 6 -4.91 -2.60 10.47
N ALA A 7 -6.04 -2.99 9.88
CA ALA A 7 -6.08 -3.60 8.56
C ALA A 7 -5.52 -2.66 7.48
N TYR A 8 -5.87 -1.37 7.54
CA TYR A 8 -5.26 -0.33 6.71
C TYR A 8 -3.75 -0.25 6.89
N ALA A 9 -3.26 -0.17 8.14
CA ALA A 9 -1.84 -0.03 8.43
C ALA A 9 -1.03 -1.23 7.94
N VAL A 10 -1.54 -2.45 8.14
CA VAL A 10 -0.95 -3.68 7.60
C VAL A 10 -0.96 -3.66 6.08
N GLY A 11 -2.09 -3.29 5.46
CA GLY A 11 -2.19 -3.16 4.01
C GLY A 11 -1.17 -2.17 3.45
N ARG A 12 -0.97 -1.03 4.09
CA ARG A 12 0.02 -0.04 3.67
C ARG A 12 1.44 -0.58 3.75
N ALA A 13 1.81 -1.24 4.86
CA ALA A 13 3.12 -1.87 5.01
C ALA A 13 3.37 -2.92 3.91
N ASP A 14 2.39 -3.77 3.65
CA ASP A 14 2.40 -4.77 2.58
C ASP A 14 2.54 -4.14 1.18
N GLY A 15 1.85 -3.03 0.92
CA GLY A 15 1.94 -2.26 -0.31
C GLY A 15 3.34 -1.69 -0.55
N LEU A 16 3.97 -1.14 0.50
CA LEU A 16 5.36 -0.66 0.45
C LEU A 16 6.34 -1.81 0.18
N ALA A 17 6.12 -2.98 0.78
CA ALA A 17 6.93 -4.18 0.61
C ALA A 17 6.65 -4.96 -0.70
N ALA A 18 5.67 -4.52 -1.50
CA ALA A 18 5.19 -5.24 -2.69
C ALA A 18 4.73 -6.69 -2.40
N HIS A 19 4.27 -6.97 -1.19
CA HIS A 19 3.77 -8.26 -0.77
C HIS A 19 2.27 -8.19 -0.52
N ARG A 20 1.46 -8.89 -1.31
CA ARG A 20 0.00 -8.88 -1.14
C ARG A 20 -0.48 -10.14 -0.42
N ASP A 21 -1.09 -9.96 0.74
CA ASP A 21 -1.79 -11.01 1.48
C ASP A 21 -3.22 -11.19 0.91
N ALA A 22 -3.44 -12.32 0.23
CA ALA A 22 -4.73 -12.65 -0.37
C ALA A 22 -5.82 -12.90 0.68
N GLN A 23 -5.47 -13.50 1.82
CA GLN A 23 -6.45 -13.81 2.87
C GLN A 23 -7.00 -12.53 3.49
N ARG A 24 -6.11 -11.60 3.86
CA ARG A 24 -6.49 -10.28 4.39
C ARG A 24 -7.29 -9.46 3.38
N ALA A 25 -6.92 -9.52 2.11
CA ALA A 25 -7.65 -8.80 1.06
C ALA A 25 -9.08 -9.29 0.86
N THR A 26 -9.37 -10.56 1.15
CA THR A 26 -10.70 -11.18 1.04
C THR A 26 -11.48 -11.19 2.34
N ASP A 27 -10.92 -10.66 3.44
CA ASP A 27 -11.60 -10.61 4.72
C ASP A 27 -12.93 -9.83 4.60
N PRO A 28 -14.07 -10.42 5.03
CA PRO A 28 -15.38 -9.83 4.84
C PRO A 28 -15.62 -8.57 5.68
N GLU A 29 -14.88 -8.38 6.77
CA GLU A 29 -15.06 -7.27 7.71
C GLU A 29 -14.10 -6.11 7.40
N CYS A 30 -12.81 -6.41 7.20
CA CYS A 30 -11.73 -5.43 7.10
C CYS A 30 -10.96 -5.51 5.77
N GLY A 31 -11.33 -6.41 4.85
CA GLY A 31 -10.60 -6.59 3.59
C GLY A 31 -10.67 -5.36 2.67
N ARG A 32 -11.66 -4.50 2.83
CA ARG A 32 -11.70 -3.18 2.16
C ARG A 32 -10.58 -2.28 2.67
N ASP A 33 -10.43 -2.14 3.98
CA ASP A 33 -9.44 -1.24 4.60
C ASP A 33 -8.01 -1.69 4.29
N TYR A 34 -7.76 -3.00 4.34
CA TYR A 34 -6.50 -3.58 3.87
C TYR A 34 -6.18 -3.21 2.41
N ARG A 35 -7.13 -3.37 1.50
CA ARG A 35 -6.93 -3.05 0.07
C ARG A 35 -6.67 -1.57 -0.17
N ILE A 36 -7.31 -0.69 0.59
CA ILE A 36 -7.06 0.76 0.53
C ILE A 36 -5.61 1.05 0.96
N GLY A 37 -5.20 0.55 2.12
CA GLY A 37 -3.81 0.71 2.60
C GLY A 37 -2.79 0.19 1.59
N PHE A 38 -3.04 -1.00 1.02
CA PHE A 38 -2.17 -1.60 0.01
C PHE A 38 -2.00 -0.70 -1.23
N LEU A 39 -3.10 -0.17 -1.76
CA LEU A 39 -3.04 0.74 -2.92
C LEU A 39 -2.30 2.03 -2.59
N ASP A 40 -2.51 2.61 -1.42
CA ASP A 40 -1.79 3.80 -0.96
C ASP A 40 -0.28 3.55 -0.89
N GLY A 41 0.13 2.41 -0.31
CA GLY A 41 1.54 2.01 -0.26
C GLY A 41 2.16 1.85 -1.66
N ARG A 42 1.43 1.27 -2.62
CA ARG A 42 1.88 1.16 -4.02
C ARG A 42 2.02 2.53 -4.70
N LEU A 43 1.09 3.44 -4.45
CA LEU A 43 1.14 4.80 -4.99
C LEU A 43 2.32 5.60 -4.42
N GLU A 44 2.65 5.40 -3.14
CA GLU A 44 3.80 6.02 -2.50
C GLU A 44 5.12 5.59 -3.17
N ILE A 45 5.32 4.28 -3.38
CA ILE A 45 6.49 3.76 -4.10
C ILE A 45 6.53 4.28 -5.55
N PHE A 46 5.39 4.31 -6.24
CA PHE A 46 5.33 4.86 -7.59
C PHE A 46 5.79 6.32 -7.65
N ARG A 47 5.30 7.17 -6.73
CA ARG A 47 5.70 8.57 -6.64
C ARG A 47 7.19 8.71 -6.33
N MET A 48 7.73 7.91 -5.42
CA MET A 48 9.16 7.88 -5.12
C MET A 48 9.99 7.54 -6.37
N LEU A 49 9.63 6.48 -7.10
CA LEU A 49 10.32 6.07 -8.33
C LEU A 49 10.23 7.15 -9.42
N ALA A 50 9.08 7.79 -9.57
CA ALA A 50 8.91 8.90 -10.51
C ALA A 50 9.81 10.09 -10.14
N SER A 51 9.97 10.40 -8.85
CA SER A 51 10.90 11.44 -8.40
C SER A 51 12.36 11.07 -8.66
N VAL A 52 12.78 9.83 -8.38
CA VAL A 52 14.14 9.36 -8.69
C VAL A 52 14.42 9.46 -10.19
N ARG A 53 13.44 9.07 -11.02
CA ARG A 53 13.57 9.16 -12.48
C ARG A 53 13.81 10.59 -12.95
N LYS A 54 13.07 11.57 -12.42
CA LYS A 54 13.31 12.99 -12.75
C LYS A 54 14.73 13.43 -12.42
N ILE A 55 15.24 13.06 -11.24
CA ILE A 55 16.61 13.41 -10.83
C ILE A 55 17.65 12.85 -11.81
N VAL A 56 17.45 11.62 -12.32
CA VAL A 56 18.38 10.98 -13.26
C VAL A 56 18.23 11.50 -14.69
N GLU A 57 17.03 11.92 -15.10
CA GLU A 57 16.76 12.43 -16.46
C GLU A 57 17.04 13.93 -16.63
N ASP A 58 17.07 14.70 -15.53
CA ASP A 58 17.34 16.15 -15.53
C ASP A 58 18.86 16.50 -15.43
N ASP A 59 19.75 15.48 -15.40
CA ASP A 59 21.23 15.57 -15.53
C ASP A 59 21.71 15.22 -16.96
#